data_AF-A0A072VCR4-F1
#
_entry.id   AF-A0A072VCR4-F1
#
_cell.length_a   1.000
_cell.length_b   1.000
_cell.length_c   1.000
_cell.angle_alpha   90.00
_cell.angle_beta   90.00
_cell.angle_gamma   90.00
#
_symmetry.space_group_name_H-M   'P 1'
#
loop_
_entity.id
_entity.type
_entity.pdbx_description
1 polymer ?
#
loop_
_entity_poly.entity_id
_entity_poly.type
_entity_poly.pdbx_seq_one_letter_code
_entity_poly.pdbx_strand_id
1 'polypeptide(L)'
;MSNHLGQSAMSVGSNLRKRAITECRCGEETIVRTVTDTYNPNCGKKFLGCKNYKNQYDKGCIFFKLVDEELCDDKDLKIAKLEKKNTKLKNQLGKTRSWLKISIILGLLCFGVCLVLGTMQLCKPNGNFSNVYLK
;
A
#
# COMPACT_ATOMS: atom_id res chain seq x y z
N MET A 1 2.91 -63.54 -5.60
CA MET A 1 4.22 -62.95 -5.27
C MET A 1 4.04 -61.47 -5.03
N SER A 2 4.40 -61.05 -3.82
CA SER A 2 4.87 -59.72 -3.39
C SER A 2 3.98 -58.48 -3.52
N ASN A 3 3.55 -58.07 -2.33
CA ASN A 3 3.03 -56.78 -1.88
C ASN A 3 3.85 -55.56 -2.34
N HIS A 4 3.21 -54.40 -2.45
CA HIS A 4 3.68 -53.18 -1.76
C HIS A 4 2.55 -52.15 -1.56
N LEU A 5 2.30 -51.84 -0.29
CA LEU A 5 1.58 -50.65 0.18
C LEU A 5 2.35 -49.38 -0.22
N GLY A 6 1.62 -48.30 -0.49
CA GLY A 6 2.14 -46.94 -0.55
C GLY A 6 1.04 -45.92 -0.28
N GLN A 7 0.75 -45.68 1.01
CA GLN A 7 0.00 -44.51 1.47
C GLN A 7 0.75 -43.24 1.06
N SER A 8 0.06 -42.20 0.60
CA SER A 8 0.55 -40.83 0.69
C SER A 8 -0.61 -39.85 0.78
N ALA A 9 -0.63 -39.15 1.91
CA ALA A 9 -1.63 -38.20 2.34
C ALA A 9 -1.89 -37.09 1.30
N MET A 10 -3.16 -36.87 0.96
CA MET A 10 -3.57 -35.64 0.28
C MET A 10 -3.45 -34.48 1.25
N SER A 11 -2.31 -33.78 1.17
CA SER A 11 -2.07 -32.53 1.87
C SER A 11 -3.03 -31.46 1.36
N VAL A 12 -3.74 -30.84 2.30
CA VAL A 12 -4.52 -29.62 2.14
C VAL A 12 -3.58 -28.41 2.08
N GLY A 13 -3.82 -27.53 1.11
CA GLY A 13 -3.43 -26.12 1.20
C GLY A 13 -2.40 -25.67 0.16
N SER A 14 -2.84 -24.94 -0.86
CA SER A 14 -2.98 -23.48 -0.79
C SER A 14 -3.30 -22.91 -2.18
N ASN A 15 -4.29 -22.01 -2.19
CA ASN A 15 -4.74 -21.29 -3.37
C ASN A 15 -3.66 -20.33 -3.90
N LEU A 16 -3.67 -20.16 -5.22
CA LEU A 16 -3.07 -19.06 -5.98
C LEU A 16 -1.55 -18.90 -5.87
N ARG A 17 -0.84 -19.53 -6.82
CA ARG A 17 0.21 -18.87 -7.65
C ARG A 17 0.67 -19.83 -8.75
N LYS A 18 -0.26 -20.36 -9.56
CA LYS A 18 0.11 -20.75 -10.91
C LYS A 18 0.36 -19.46 -11.69
N ARG A 19 1.56 -18.89 -11.54
CA ARG A 19 2.26 -18.36 -12.72
C ARG A 19 2.12 -19.49 -13.72
N ALA A 20 1.33 -19.32 -14.76
CA ALA A 20 1.24 -20.32 -15.81
C ALA A 20 2.68 -20.63 -16.19
N ILE A 21 3.17 -21.80 -15.81
CA ILE A 21 4.50 -22.23 -16.17
C ILE A 21 4.37 -22.38 -17.68
N THR A 22 4.83 -21.37 -18.41
CA THR A 22 4.94 -21.44 -19.86
C THR A 22 6.11 -22.35 -20.12
N GLU A 23 5.92 -23.64 -19.88
CA GLU A 23 6.94 -24.66 -20.03
C GLU A 23 7.28 -24.76 -21.51
N CYS A 24 8.58 -24.80 -21.79
CA CYS A 24 9.09 -25.26 -23.07
C CYS A 24 8.40 -26.58 -23.42
N ARG A 25 8.02 -26.80 -24.69
CA ARG A 25 7.52 -28.13 -25.15
C ARG A 25 8.56 -29.27 -25.00
N CYS A 26 9.73 -28.92 -24.49
CA CYS A 26 10.93 -29.71 -24.32
C CYS A 26 10.96 -30.37 -22.93
N GLY A 27 10.09 -29.95 -22.01
CA GLY A 27 10.15 -30.34 -20.60
C GLY A 27 11.29 -29.69 -19.81
N GLU A 28 12.13 -28.89 -20.47
CA GLU A 28 13.26 -28.19 -19.88
C GLU A 28 12.85 -26.87 -19.19
N GLU A 29 13.63 -26.49 -18.19
CA GLU A 29 13.43 -25.23 -17.45
C GLU A 29 13.51 -24.01 -18.39
N THR A 30 12.65 -23.02 -18.12
CA THR A 30 12.71 -21.71 -18.78
C THR A 30 13.50 -20.72 -17.92
N ILE A 31 14.40 -19.98 -18.54
CA ILE A 31 15.26 -19.00 -17.88
C ILE A 31 15.06 -17.62 -18.50
N VAL A 32 15.31 -16.59 -17.70
CA VAL A 32 15.28 -15.20 -18.18
C VAL A 32 16.58 -14.90 -18.91
N ARG A 33 16.47 -14.46 -20.16
CA ARG A 33 17.56 -14.00 -21.02
C ARG A 33 17.30 -12.57 -21.47
N THR A 34 18.32 -11.93 -22.04
CA THR A 34 18.23 -10.58 -22.60
C THR A 34 18.42 -10.66 -24.11
N VAL A 35 17.64 -9.91 -24.88
CA VAL A 35 17.86 -9.76 -26.32
C VAL A 35 19.15 -8.97 -26.53
N THR A 36 20.17 -9.60 -27.10
CA THR A 36 21.50 -9.00 -27.33
C THR A 36 21.71 -8.48 -28.74
N ASP A 37 20.78 -8.75 -29.66
CA ASP A 37 20.86 -8.30 -31.04
C ASP A 37 20.61 -6.79 -31.12
N THR A 38 21.66 -6.03 -31.45
CA THR A 38 21.65 -4.57 -31.53
C THR A 38 20.77 -4.02 -32.65
N TYR A 39 20.47 -4.83 -33.67
CA TYR A 39 19.59 -4.41 -34.77
C TYR A 39 18.11 -4.69 -34.45
N ASN A 40 17.82 -5.40 -33.36
CA ASN A 40 16.46 -5.70 -32.93
C ASN A 40 15.88 -4.52 -32.13
N PRO A 41 14.65 -4.03 -32.43
CA PRO A 41 14.01 -2.97 -31.65
C PRO A 41 13.72 -3.37 -30.18
N ASN A 42 13.79 -4.67 -29.86
CA ASN A 42 13.69 -5.19 -28.51
C ASN A 42 15.06 -5.45 -27.85
N CYS A 43 16.17 -4.99 -28.44
CA CYS A 43 17.49 -5.06 -27.83
C CYS A 43 17.46 -4.55 -26.38
N GLY A 44 18.07 -5.29 -25.47
CA GLY A 44 18.08 -4.99 -24.05
C GLY A 44 16.84 -5.44 -23.27
N LYS A 45 15.72 -5.78 -23.94
CA LYS A 45 14.55 -6.35 -23.25
C LYS A 45 14.81 -7.77 -22.80
N LYS A 46 14.12 -8.17 -21.73
CA LYS A 46 14.19 -9.54 -21.20
C LYS A 46 13.16 -10.44 -21.85
N PHE A 47 13.47 -11.71 -21.97
CA PHE A 47 12.57 -12.75 -22.45
C PHE A 47 12.76 -14.04 -21.66
N LEU A 48 11.71 -14.84 -21.55
CA LEU A 48 11.79 -16.22 -21.11
C LEU A 48 12.15 -17.10 -22.31
N GLY A 49 13.25 -17.83 -22.18
CA GLY A 49 13.72 -18.80 -23.18
C GLY A 49 14.05 -20.13 -22.55
N CYS A 50 14.08 -21.20 -23.35
CA CYS A 50 14.54 -22.51 -22.89
C CYS A 50 15.98 -22.43 -22.35
N LYS A 51 16.32 -23.27 -21.36
CA LYS A 51 17.72 -23.49 -20.96
C LYS A 51 18.60 -23.88 -22.16
N ASN A 52 18.08 -24.71 -23.07
CA ASN A 52 18.71 -25.08 -24.34
C ASN A 52 18.14 -24.27 -25.52
N TYR A 53 18.01 -22.95 -25.37
CA TYR A 53 17.53 -22.06 -26.43
C TYR A 53 18.43 -22.09 -27.67
N LYS A 54 17.82 -21.89 -28.84
CA LYS A 54 18.45 -21.85 -30.17
C LYS A 54 19.76 -21.03 -30.16
N ASN A 55 20.84 -21.63 -30.64
CA ASN A 55 22.15 -21.00 -30.78
C ASN A 55 22.35 -20.38 -32.18
N GLN A 56 23.54 -19.82 -32.43
CA GLN A 56 23.88 -19.19 -33.72
C GLN A 56 23.87 -20.13 -34.94
N TYR A 57 23.87 -21.44 -34.72
CA TYR A 57 23.81 -22.47 -35.76
C TYR A 57 22.41 -23.03 -35.94
N ASP A 58 21.42 -22.32 -35.43
CA ASP A 58 20.02 -22.69 -35.45
C ASP A 58 19.67 -24.00 -34.72
N LYS A 59 20.57 -24.50 -33.87
CA LYS A 59 20.34 -25.70 -33.06
C LYS A 59 19.79 -25.33 -31.68
N GLY A 60 18.74 -26.03 -31.25
CA GLY A 60 18.14 -25.89 -29.92
C GLY A 60 16.65 -25.55 -29.98
N CYS A 61 16.08 -25.24 -28.82
CA CYS A 61 14.67 -24.90 -28.70
C CYS A 61 14.40 -23.43 -29.08
N ILE A 62 13.28 -23.21 -29.78
CA ILE A 62 12.81 -21.88 -30.20
C ILE A 62 11.81 -21.23 -29.23
N PHE A 63 11.58 -21.80 -28.05
CA PHE A 63 10.65 -21.23 -27.08
C PHE A 63 11.12 -19.83 -26.67
N PHE A 64 10.27 -18.84 -26.96
CA PHE A 64 10.49 -17.43 -26.70
C PHE A 64 9.20 -16.81 -26.19
N LYS A 65 9.26 -16.12 -25.07
CA LYS A 65 8.19 -15.26 -24.57
C LYS A 65 8.82 -13.97 -24.06
N LEU A 66 8.53 -12.85 -24.73
CA LEU A 66 9.01 -11.55 -24.27
C LEU A 66 8.47 -11.32 -22.85
N VAL A 67 9.34 -10.89 -21.94
CA VAL A 67 8.90 -10.45 -20.61
C VAL A 67 8.41 -9.04 -20.83
N ASP A 68 7.10 -8.89 -20.91
CA ASP A 68 6.50 -7.57 -20.78
C ASP A 68 6.88 -7.04 -19.40
N GLU A 69 7.42 -5.81 -19.32
CA GLU A 69 7.74 -5.13 -18.05
C GLU A 69 6.52 -4.99 -17.12
N GLU A 70 5.34 -5.35 -17.64
CA GLU A 70 4.08 -5.46 -16.93
C GLU A 70 4.03 -6.74 -16.06
N LEU A 71 4.88 -6.72 -15.04
CA LEU A 71 4.53 -7.20 -13.71
C LEU A 71 3.19 -6.58 -13.29
N CYS A 72 2.06 -7.17 -13.68
CA CYS A 72 0.75 -6.85 -13.09
C CYS A 72 0.84 -6.95 -11.55
N ASP A 73 1.58 -7.93 -11.03
CA ASP A 73 1.77 -8.10 -9.58
C ASP A 73 2.45 -6.90 -8.88
N ASP A 74 3.42 -6.22 -9.51
CA ASP A 74 4.10 -5.07 -8.88
C ASP A 74 3.27 -3.79 -9.00
N LYS A 75 2.53 -3.61 -10.10
CA LYS A 75 1.61 -2.48 -10.26
C LYS A 75 0.46 -2.59 -9.26
N ASP A 76 -0.16 -3.76 -9.16
CA ASP A 76 -1.26 -4.02 -8.23
C ASP A 76 -0.82 -3.89 -6.78
N LEU A 77 0.37 -4.38 -6.44
CA LEU A 77 0.96 -4.19 -5.10
C LEU A 77 1.23 -2.71 -4.80
N LYS A 78 1.70 -1.92 -5.78
CA LYS A 78 1.89 -0.48 -5.63
C LYS A 78 0.57 0.25 -5.46
N ILE A 79 -0.45 -0.10 -6.24
CA ILE A 79 -1.81 0.45 -6.13
C ILE A 79 -2.38 0.18 -4.74
N ALA A 80 -2.37 -1.07 -4.28
CA ALA A 80 -2.86 -1.43 -2.94
C ALA A 80 -2.12 -0.68 -1.81
N LYS A 81 -0.79 -0.49 -1.94
CA LYS A 81 0.00 0.32 -0.99
C LYS A 81 -0.41 1.79 -1.01
N LEU A 82 -0.65 2.36 -2.20
CA LEU A 82 -1.05 3.75 -2.36
C LEU A 82 -2.47 3.97 -1.81
N GLU A 83 -3.42 3.09 -2.10
CA GLU A 83 -4.78 3.14 -1.57
C GLU A 83 -4.79 3.10 -0.04
N LYS A 84 -4.02 2.19 0.58
CA LYS A 84 -3.89 2.11 2.04
C LYS A 84 -3.35 3.41 2.64
N LYS A 85 -2.36 4.04 2.01
CA LYS A 85 -1.84 5.35 2.42
C LYS A 85 -2.90 6.43 2.27
N ASN A 86 -3.63 6.44 1.16
CA ASN A 86 -4.66 7.42 0.85
C ASN A 86 -5.79 7.37 1.89
N THR A 87 -6.29 6.17 2.22
CA THR A 87 -7.31 5.97 3.26
C THR A 87 -6.82 6.41 4.64
N LYS A 88 -5.56 6.09 5.00
CA LYS A 88 -4.96 6.55 6.27
C LYS A 88 -4.89 8.07 6.34
N LEU A 89 -4.45 8.72 5.27
CA LEU A 89 -4.34 10.18 5.20
C LEU A 89 -5.73 10.85 5.26
N LYS A 90 -6.72 10.33 4.52
CA LYS A 90 -8.11 10.82 4.59
C LYS A 90 -8.70 10.72 6.00
N ASN A 91 -8.46 9.61 6.69
CA ASN A 91 -8.92 9.42 8.08
C ASN A 91 -8.22 10.38 9.05
N GLN A 92 -6.91 10.58 8.92
CA GLN A 92 -6.17 11.54 9.76
C GLN A 92 -6.67 12.98 9.52
N LEU A 93 -6.81 13.38 8.26
CA LEU A 93 -7.36 14.68 7.88
C LEU A 93 -8.77 14.90 8.45
N GLY A 94 -9.64 13.89 8.33
CA GLY A 94 -10.99 13.93 8.88
C GLY A 94 -11.00 14.10 10.40
N LYS A 95 -10.17 13.35 11.12
CA LYS A 95 -10.01 13.48 12.58
C LYS A 95 -9.50 14.85 12.99
N THR A 96 -8.42 15.33 12.37
CA THR A 96 -7.86 16.66 12.66
C THR A 96 -8.87 17.76 12.38
N ARG A 97 -9.60 17.68 11.26
CA ARG A 97 -10.65 18.65 10.92
C ARG A 97 -11.78 18.66 11.95
N SER A 98 -12.25 17.48 12.40
CA SER A 98 -13.27 17.40 13.43
C SER A 98 -12.77 17.92 14.78
N TRP A 99 -11.54 17.61 15.16
CA TRP A 99 -10.95 18.08 16.41
C TRP A 99 -10.78 19.60 16.43
N LEU A 100 -10.31 20.19 15.32
CA LEU A 100 -10.22 21.64 15.17
C LEU A 100 -11.59 22.33 15.27
N LYS A 101 -12.62 21.77 14.62
CA LYS A 101 -13.99 22.30 14.73
C LYS A 101 -14.48 22.31 16.18
N ILE A 102 -14.28 21.20 16.90
CA ILE A 102 -14.67 21.08 18.31
C ILE A 102 -13.89 22.09 19.16
N SER A 103 -12.57 22.21 18.95
CA SER A 103 -11.72 23.17 19.65
C SER A 103 -12.18 24.62 19.45
N ILE A 104 -12.55 25.01 18.23
CA ILE A 104 -13.07 26.35 17.94
C ILE A 104 -14.39 26.60 18.67
N ILE A 105 -15.33 25.65 18.63
CA ILE A 105 -16.63 25.78 19.31
C ILE A 105 -16.43 25.93 20.83
N LEU A 106 -15.60 25.08 21.43
CA LEU A 106 -15.27 25.17 22.85
C LEU A 106 -14.60 26.51 23.19
N GLY A 107 -13.67 26.98 22.36
CA GLY A 107 -13.01 28.27 22.54
C GLY A 107 -14.01 29.44 22.54
N LEU A 108 -14.94 29.46 21.59
CA LEU A 108 -15.97 30.50 21.50
C LEU A 108 -16.95 30.47 22.68
N LEU A 109 -17.37 29.27 23.11
CA LEU A 109 -18.24 29.10 24.27
C LEU A 109 -17.55 29.58 25.55
N CYS A 110 -16.32 29.13 25.80
CA CYS A 110 -15.53 29.57 26.95
C CYS A 110 -15.29 31.08 26.94
N PHE A 111 -14.95 31.65 25.79
CA PHE A 111 -14.76 33.09 25.63
C PHE A 111 -16.03 33.87 25.99
N GLY A 112 -17.19 33.45 25.48
CA GLY A 112 -18.48 34.06 25.82
C GLY A 112 -18.80 34.01 27.31
N VAL A 113 -18.57 32.86 27.96
CA VAL A 113 -18.76 32.70 29.42
C VAL A 113 -17.82 33.62 30.20
N CYS A 114 -16.54 33.70 29.83
CA CYS A 114 -15.57 34.59 30.48
C CYS A 114 -15.96 36.07 30.34
N LEU A 115 -16.48 36.51 29.19
CA LEU A 115 -16.96 37.88 29.01
C LEU A 115 -18.15 38.19 29.92
N VAL A 116 -19.12 37.28 30.05
CA VAL A 116 -20.27 37.46 30.94
C VAL A 116 -19.83 37.49 32.40
N LEU A 117 -18.98 36.55 32.84
CA LEU A 117 -18.49 36.54 34.22
C LEU A 117 -17.63 37.77 34.53
N GLY A 118 -16.75 38.18 33.61
CA GLY A 118 -15.92 39.37 33.77
C GLY A 118 -16.75 40.65 33.86
N THR A 119 -17.77 40.80 33.02
CA THR A 119 -18.70 41.94 33.10
C THR A 119 -19.54 41.93 34.37
N MET A 120 -20.01 40.76 34.83
CA MET A 120 -20.71 40.64 36.11
C MET A 120 -19.82 41.00 37.31
N GLN A 121 -18.52 40.66 37.26
CA GLN A 121 -17.55 41.01 38.30
C GLN A 121 -17.26 42.52 38.31
N LEU A 122 -17.20 43.17 37.14
CA LEU A 122 -16.99 44.62 36.98
C LEU A 122 -18.24 45.42 37.34
N CYS A 123 -19.43 44.90 37.03
CA CYS A 123 -20.72 45.53 37.37
C CYS A 123 -21.13 45.28 38.82
N LYS A 124 -20.43 44.42 39.57
CA LYS A 124 -20.63 44.29 41.02
C LYS A 124 -19.93 45.48 41.70
N PRO A 125 -20.68 46.45 42.25
CA PRO A 125 -20.04 47.56 42.95
C PRO A 125 -19.24 46.99 44.11
N ASN A 126 -17.97 47.41 44.25
CA ASN A 126 -17.16 47.17 45.44
C ASN A 126 -17.81 47.88 46.63
N GLY A 127 -18.85 47.27 47.20
CA GLY A 127 -19.46 47.67 48.46
C GLY A 127 -18.53 47.30 49.61
N ASN A 128 -17.42 48.01 49.74
CA ASN A 128 -16.64 48.04 50.98
C ASN A 128 -15.85 49.35 51.12
N PHE A 129 -16.57 50.48 51.11
CA PHE A 129 -16.03 51.80 51.50
C PHE A 129 -16.80 52.45 52.66
N SER A 130 -17.57 51.67 53.44
CA SER A 130 -18.39 52.21 54.54
C SER A 130 -17.71 52.17 55.92
N ASN A 131 -16.43 51.78 56.03
CA ASN A 131 -15.73 51.71 57.32
C ASN A 131 -14.61 52.75 57.51
N VAL A 132 -14.58 53.81 56.69
CA VAL A 132 -13.51 54.84 56.76
C VAL A 132 -14.01 56.21 57.26
N TYR A 133 -15.32 56.37 57.54
CA TYR A 133 -15.90 57.68 57.90
C TYR A 133 -16.70 57.70 59.21
N LEU A 134 -16.22 57.00 60.25
CA LEU A 134 -16.67 57.27 61.62
C LEU A 134 -15.45 57.44 62.54
N LYS A 135 -14.96 58.68 62.63
CA LYS A 135 -14.22 59.21 63.77
C LYS A 135 -14.69 60.63 64.05
#